data_AF-F8PQN3-F1
#
_entry.id   AF-F8PQN3-F1
#
_cell.length_a   1.000
_cell.length_b   1.000
_cell.length_c   1.000
_cell.angle_alpha   90.00
_cell.angle_beta   90.00
_cell.angle_gamma   90.00
#
_symmetry.space_group_name_H-M   'P 1'
#
loop_
_entity.id
_entity.type
_entity.pdbx_description
1 polymer ?
#
loop_
_entity_poly.entity_id
_entity_poly.type
_entity_poly.pdbx_seq_one_letter_code
_entity_poly.pdbx_strand_id
1 'polypeptide(L)'
;MIPSLSLPPPIMPHRVYGHNYLDKNCLVEISVRRFPSRDCPAVKLHSRLSNSLYQDSHLPSSTPLKLVLTAGPQINSAPYSIALPQKNEQDVLAFQVPSLDEFSLEFSIYPTFGTKTIGRAVALSSMFQGNENGREHILPILDNRLHIIGEVCTTVNVTTPFRGVTLEVGGAVETYWKSTALPMRRFPVIKSALPWQHSPRSLDSAHTSPSNQSNATSSSHTLTISSLTGNYIHAVIQVTRDFHPVVYTGFLLPEQGFDLTVADVTLAQFEALAQRSGRSEGMPGNPSTMHDWTGYLSQAMLSLAHLMKILPVHLGMTLELEFPLHQTGHSLNSNQLPLDLNECVDSVLRTIYHTSASLGGLFSRRRITFTSFSPRVCAALNWKQPNYPVFLASQCGQHGKSLSGSNLLRAGCTEDGSSTWLSSVGAGVDFAKTNNLLGVFFDAELLLQVPSLI
;
A
#
# COMPACT_ATOMS: atom_id res chain seq x y z
N MET A 1 12.28 54.72 -1.73
CA MET A 1 12.62 53.34 -1.30
C MET A 1 11.63 52.40 -1.95
N ILE A 2 12.10 51.46 -2.75
CA ILE A 2 11.25 50.42 -3.34
C ILE A 2 11.10 49.32 -2.27
N PRO A 3 9.87 48.87 -1.93
CA PRO A 3 9.67 47.84 -0.93
C PRO A 3 10.27 46.50 -1.41
N SER A 4 10.75 45.69 -0.47
CA SER A 4 11.43 44.42 -0.77
C SER A 4 10.51 43.42 -1.47
N LEU A 5 10.92 42.97 -2.66
CA LEU A 5 10.29 41.93 -3.49
C LEU A 5 10.58 40.50 -2.99
N SER A 6 10.77 40.31 -1.68
CA SER A 6 10.89 38.97 -1.13
C SER A 6 9.50 38.33 -1.09
N LEU A 7 9.28 37.37 -1.99
CA LEU A 7 8.11 36.50 -1.89
C LEU A 7 8.08 35.87 -0.48
N PRO A 8 6.92 35.79 0.18
CA PRO A 8 6.80 35.04 1.41
C PRO A 8 7.26 33.60 1.16
N PRO A 9 7.91 32.93 2.14
CA PRO A 9 8.33 31.55 1.98
C PRO A 9 7.12 30.71 1.52
N PRO A 10 7.30 29.79 0.56
CA PRO A 10 6.20 29.01 0.03
C PRO A 10 5.47 28.34 1.20
N ILE A 11 4.19 28.68 1.37
CA ILE A 11 3.32 28.02 2.33
C ILE A 11 3.25 26.56 1.89
N MET A 12 4.01 25.71 2.57
CA MET A 12 3.90 24.28 2.41
C MET A 12 2.50 23.92 2.90
N PRO A 13 1.57 23.48 2.03
CA PRO A 13 0.24 23.09 2.48
C PRO A 13 0.44 21.99 3.53
N HIS A 14 -0.16 22.17 4.70
CA HIS A 14 -0.15 21.13 5.73
C HIS A 14 -0.74 19.86 5.12
N ARG A 15 0.12 18.89 4.77
CA ARG A 15 -0.34 17.57 4.38
C ARG A 15 -0.98 16.93 5.60
N VAL A 16 -2.28 16.68 5.50
CA VAL A 16 -2.97 15.81 6.43
C VAL A 16 -2.58 14.40 6.03
N TYR A 17 -1.55 13.86 6.68
CA TYR A 17 -1.31 12.41 6.65
C TYR A 17 -2.53 11.73 7.26
N GLY A 18 -3.11 10.77 6.54
CA GLY A 18 -4.37 10.13 6.92
C GLY A 18 -4.73 9.01 5.96
N HIS A 19 -5.68 8.20 6.39
CA HIS A 19 -6.13 7.03 5.66
C HIS A 19 -7.05 7.44 4.51
N ASN A 20 -6.76 6.93 3.32
CA ASN A 20 -7.70 6.96 2.21
C ASN A 20 -8.66 5.78 2.42
N TYR A 21 -9.55 5.83 3.39
CA TYR A 21 -10.42 4.68 3.66
C TYR A 21 -11.56 4.62 2.63
N LEU A 22 -11.72 3.45 1.99
CA LEU A 22 -12.89 3.13 1.18
C LEU A 22 -14.04 2.77 2.10
N ASP A 23 -15.05 3.65 2.20
CA ASP A 23 -16.27 3.30 2.92
C ASP A 23 -17.04 2.17 2.19
N LYS A 24 -17.45 2.42 0.95
CA LYS A 24 -18.28 1.49 0.15
C LYS A 24 -17.84 1.34 -1.30
N ASN A 25 -16.85 2.11 -1.74
CA ASN A 25 -16.36 2.08 -3.10
C ASN A 25 -15.22 1.08 -3.23
N CYS A 26 -15.06 0.49 -4.40
CA CYS A 26 -13.86 -0.22 -4.78
C CYS A 26 -12.84 0.77 -5.34
N LEU A 27 -11.56 0.51 -5.14
CA LEU A 27 -10.48 1.21 -5.82
C LEU A 27 -10.01 0.37 -6.98
N VAL A 28 -10.01 0.96 -8.18
CA VAL A 28 -9.42 0.35 -9.38
C VAL A 28 -8.20 1.14 -9.78
N GLU A 29 -7.04 0.52 -9.68
CA GLU A 29 -5.77 1.06 -10.12
C GLU A 29 -5.38 0.44 -11.47
N ILE A 30 -5.16 1.29 -12.46
CA ILE A 30 -4.72 0.90 -13.79
C ILE A 30 -3.32 1.44 -13.96
N SER A 31 -2.37 0.56 -14.23
CA SER A 31 -1.01 0.95 -14.60
C SER A 31 -0.77 0.76 -16.09
N VAL A 32 -0.33 1.82 -16.73
CA VAL A 32 0.16 1.82 -18.10
C VAL A 32 1.69 1.89 -18.01
N ARG A 33 2.38 0.79 -18.31
CA ARG A 33 3.83 0.68 -18.16
C ARG A 33 4.47 -0.09 -19.31
N ARG A 34 5.78 0.06 -19.47
CA ARG A 34 6.57 -0.83 -20.33
C ARG A 34 6.62 -2.23 -19.71
N PHE A 35 6.51 -3.26 -20.54
CA PHE A 35 6.50 -4.64 -20.08
C PHE A 35 7.84 -5.30 -20.41
N PRO A 36 8.69 -5.60 -19.40
CA PRO A 36 10.00 -6.20 -19.63
C PRO A 36 9.89 -7.64 -20.15
N SER A 37 8.85 -8.38 -19.75
CA SER A 37 8.59 -9.76 -20.18
C SER A 37 8.46 -9.92 -21.71
N ARG A 38 8.03 -8.87 -22.42
CA ARG A 38 7.83 -8.88 -23.87
C ARG A 38 8.65 -7.83 -24.62
N ASP A 39 9.48 -7.07 -23.91
CA ASP A 39 10.16 -5.85 -24.39
C ASP A 39 9.26 -4.96 -25.29
N CYS A 40 8.00 -4.81 -24.89
CA CYS A 40 7.00 -4.07 -25.66
C CYS A 40 6.65 -2.75 -24.96
N PRO A 41 6.48 -1.65 -25.72
CA PRO A 41 5.99 -0.39 -25.16
C PRO A 41 4.55 -0.56 -24.64
N ALA A 42 4.16 0.26 -23.65
CA ALA A 42 2.81 0.22 -23.07
C ALA A 42 1.70 0.42 -24.11
N VAL A 43 1.99 1.23 -25.15
CA VAL A 43 1.12 1.45 -26.30
C VAL A 43 1.93 1.18 -27.56
N LYS A 44 1.43 0.29 -28.41
CA LYS A 44 2.04 -0.02 -29.70
C LYS A 44 1.03 0.24 -30.81
N LEU A 45 1.41 1.04 -31.80
CA LEU A 45 0.60 1.30 -32.98
C LEU A 45 1.22 0.58 -34.18
N HIS A 46 0.38 -0.14 -34.92
CA HIS A 46 0.74 -0.78 -36.18
C HIS A 46 0.75 0.26 -37.30
N SER A 47 1.90 0.42 -37.97
CA SER A 47 1.95 1.20 -39.21
C SER A 47 1.14 0.47 -40.28
N ARG A 48 0.15 1.13 -40.89
CA ARG A 48 -0.60 0.58 -42.04
C ARG A 48 0.23 0.49 -43.33
N LEU A 49 1.54 0.81 -43.26
CA LEU A 49 2.47 0.83 -44.38
C LEU A 49 3.80 0.12 -44.03
N SER A 50 3.80 -0.95 -43.24
CA SER A 50 4.97 -1.83 -43.14
C SER A 50 5.06 -2.73 -44.38
N ASN A 51 5.40 -2.15 -45.53
CA ASN A 51 5.93 -2.93 -46.65
C ASN A 51 7.21 -3.64 -46.16
N SER A 52 7.27 -4.94 -46.36
CA SER A 52 8.24 -5.88 -45.78
C SER A 52 9.68 -5.77 -46.31
N LEU A 53 10.17 -4.55 -46.59
CA LEU A 53 11.53 -4.33 -47.11
C LEU A 53 12.43 -3.47 -46.21
N TYR A 54 11.88 -2.88 -45.15
CA TYR A 54 12.66 -2.25 -44.09
C TYR A 54 12.19 -2.79 -42.74
N GLN A 55 12.90 -3.83 -42.31
CA GLN A 55 12.95 -4.25 -40.91
C GLN A 55 13.61 -3.12 -40.12
N ASP A 56 13.16 -2.92 -38.88
CA ASP A 56 13.62 -1.92 -37.93
C ASP A 56 13.24 -0.46 -38.23
N SER A 57 12.21 0.02 -37.54
CA SER A 57 12.35 1.17 -36.63
C SER A 57 11.01 1.47 -35.97
N HIS A 58 11.09 1.73 -34.66
CA HIS A 58 10.06 2.36 -33.84
C HIS A 58 9.29 3.44 -34.62
N LEU A 59 7.98 3.57 -34.32
CA LEU A 59 7.07 4.69 -34.67
C LEU A 59 7.69 5.81 -35.54
N PRO A 60 7.07 6.24 -36.66
CA PRO A 60 7.55 7.42 -37.37
C PRO A 60 7.65 8.59 -36.37
N SER A 61 8.87 9.06 -36.18
CA SER A 61 9.36 9.99 -35.16
C SER A 61 8.69 11.39 -35.14
N SER A 62 7.50 11.62 -35.69
CA SER A 62 7.08 12.99 -36.05
C SER A 62 5.71 13.47 -35.55
N THR A 63 4.87 12.65 -34.91
CA THR A 63 3.65 13.20 -34.27
C THR A 63 3.54 12.77 -32.81
N PRO A 64 3.70 13.70 -31.85
CA PRO A 64 3.37 13.40 -30.47
C PRO A 64 1.87 13.08 -30.41
N LEU A 65 1.55 12.01 -29.68
CA LEU A 65 0.18 11.56 -29.45
C LEU A 65 -0.15 11.72 -27.96
N LYS A 66 -1.42 11.63 -27.62
CA LYS A 66 -1.87 11.52 -26.24
C LYS A 66 -2.87 10.38 -26.12
N LEU A 67 -2.69 9.58 -25.08
CA LEU A 67 -3.64 8.57 -24.63
C LEU A 67 -4.53 9.21 -23.56
N VAL A 68 -5.84 9.19 -23.77
CA VAL A 68 -6.81 9.72 -22.82
C VAL A 68 -7.64 8.56 -22.28
N LEU A 69 -7.64 8.39 -20.97
CA LEU A 69 -8.40 7.37 -20.26
C LEU A 69 -9.65 8.02 -19.67
N THR A 70 -10.81 7.50 -20.06
CA THR A 70 -12.12 8.00 -19.63
C THR A 70 -12.88 6.87 -18.95
N ALA A 71 -13.26 7.07 -17.70
CA ALA A 71 -14.16 6.16 -17.00
C ALA A 71 -15.58 6.24 -17.56
N GLY A 72 -16.33 5.15 -17.46
CA GLY A 72 -17.72 5.09 -17.88
C GLY A 72 -18.59 6.18 -17.21
N PRO A 73 -19.78 6.48 -17.77
CA PRO A 73 -20.60 7.62 -17.38
C PRO A 73 -21.05 7.59 -15.91
N GLN A 74 -21.02 6.42 -15.26
CA GLN A 74 -21.37 6.25 -13.86
C GLN A 74 -20.33 6.83 -12.89
N ILE A 75 -19.12 7.13 -13.36
CA ILE A 75 -18.02 7.64 -12.53
C ILE A 75 -17.74 9.07 -12.91
N ASN A 76 -17.96 9.98 -11.97
CA ASN A 76 -17.63 11.40 -12.12
C ASN A 76 -16.13 11.64 -11.84
N SER A 77 -15.26 11.02 -12.65
CA SER A 77 -13.80 11.23 -12.61
C SER A 77 -13.35 12.00 -13.84
N ALA A 78 -12.42 12.93 -13.66
CA ALA A 78 -11.83 13.65 -14.77
C ALA A 78 -11.05 12.69 -15.68
N PRO A 79 -11.07 12.90 -17.01
CA PRO A 79 -10.28 12.08 -17.92
C PRO A 79 -8.80 12.29 -17.66
N TYR A 80 -8.04 11.20 -17.67
CA TYR A 80 -6.59 11.24 -17.49
C TYR A 80 -5.88 11.23 -18.82
N SER A 81 -4.85 12.05 -18.99
CA SER A 81 -4.09 12.16 -20.24
C SER A 81 -2.64 11.80 -20.04
N ILE A 82 -2.15 10.84 -20.82
CA ILE A 82 -0.75 10.42 -20.88
C ILE A 82 -0.17 10.85 -22.23
N ALA A 83 0.96 11.54 -22.23
CA ALA A 83 1.67 11.89 -23.45
C ALA A 83 2.41 10.67 -24.01
N LEU A 84 2.34 10.46 -25.32
CA LEU A 84 3.01 9.39 -26.04
C LEU A 84 4.11 9.97 -26.97
N PRO A 85 5.32 9.40 -27.01
CA PRO A 85 5.79 8.26 -26.22
C PRO A 85 5.88 8.58 -24.72
N GLN A 86 5.63 7.58 -23.87
CA GLN A 86 5.57 7.73 -22.42
C GLN A 86 6.90 8.25 -21.89
N LYS A 87 6.86 9.36 -21.12
CA LYS A 87 8.05 9.94 -20.49
C LYS A 87 8.42 9.22 -19.20
N ASN A 88 7.40 8.80 -18.45
CA ASN A 88 7.54 8.06 -17.21
C ASN A 88 7.67 6.56 -17.51
N GLU A 89 8.34 5.81 -16.63
CA GLU A 89 8.42 4.35 -16.77
C GLU A 89 7.06 3.66 -16.51
N GLN A 90 6.25 4.26 -15.62
CA GLN A 90 4.93 3.79 -15.24
C GLN A 90 4.03 4.97 -14.91
N ASP A 91 2.82 4.98 -15.46
CA ASP A 91 1.74 5.89 -15.07
C ASP A 91 0.65 5.05 -14.39
N VAL A 92 0.37 5.35 -13.12
CA VAL A 92 -0.67 4.68 -12.32
C VAL A 92 -1.86 5.62 -12.17
N LEU A 93 -3.04 5.12 -12.50
CA LEU A 93 -4.29 5.86 -12.45
C LEU A 93 -5.24 5.14 -11.50
N ALA A 94 -5.83 5.89 -10.57
CA ALA A 94 -6.72 5.35 -9.55
C ALA A 94 -8.14 5.88 -9.74
N PHE A 95 -9.12 4.97 -9.78
CA PHE A 95 -10.54 5.28 -9.89
C PHE A 95 -11.27 4.72 -8.68
N GLN A 96 -12.11 5.54 -8.05
CA GLN A 96 -13.04 5.06 -7.03
C GLN A 96 -14.37 4.72 -7.70
N VAL A 97 -14.79 3.47 -7.55
CA VAL A 97 -15.89 2.88 -8.30
C VAL A 97 -16.89 2.26 -7.31
N PRO A 98 -18.17 2.66 -7.30
CA PRO A 98 -19.17 2.08 -6.40
C PRO A 98 -19.44 0.59 -6.65
N SER A 99 -19.51 0.18 -7.92
CA SER A 99 -19.68 -1.22 -8.34
C SER A 99 -18.84 -1.53 -9.57
N LEU A 100 -18.21 -2.70 -9.58
CA LEU A 100 -17.39 -3.18 -10.69
C LEU A 100 -18.24 -3.69 -11.87
N ASP A 101 -19.53 -3.99 -11.65
CA ASP A 101 -20.38 -4.69 -12.63
C ASP A 101 -20.66 -3.85 -13.88
N GLU A 102 -20.81 -2.54 -13.71
CA GLU A 102 -21.04 -1.59 -14.79
C GLU A 102 -19.77 -0.79 -15.15
N PHE A 103 -18.62 -1.14 -14.55
CA PHE A 103 -17.41 -0.39 -14.77
C PHE A 103 -16.81 -0.67 -16.15
N SER A 104 -16.61 0.40 -16.91
CA SER A 104 -15.89 0.36 -18.18
C SER A 104 -14.86 1.48 -18.24
N LEU A 105 -13.74 1.22 -18.89
CA LEU A 105 -12.72 2.23 -19.15
C LEU A 105 -12.45 2.33 -20.65
N GLU A 106 -12.52 3.55 -21.18
CA GLU A 106 -12.19 3.85 -22.57
C GLU A 106 -10.77 4.43 -22.65
N PHE A 107 -9.95 3.85 -23.52
CA PHE A 107 -8.63 4.33 -23.90
C PHE A 107 -8.72 4.96 -25.29
N SER A 108 -8.73 6.28 -25.35
CA SER A 108 -8.86 7.04 -26.60
C SER A 108 -7.54 7.67 -27.00
N ILE A 109 -7.10 7.46 -28.24
CA ILE A 109 -5.87 8.06 -28.77
C ILE A 109 -6.20 9.30 -29.58
N TYR A 110 -5.50 10.39 -29.27
CA TYR A 110 -5.61 11.66 -29.96
C TYR A 110 -4.23 12.15 -30.44
N PRO A 111 -4.17 12.98 -31.48
CA PRO A 111 -3.00 13.81 -31.70
C PRO A 111 -2.78 14.76 -30.51
N THR A 112 -1.54 15.14 -30.21
CA THR A 112 -1.27 16.14 -29.16
C THR A 112 -2.02 17.44 -29.43
N PHE A 113 -2.08 17.86 -30.70
CA PHE A 113 -2.83 19.01 -31.16
C PHE A 113 -4.03 18.53 -31.98
N GLY A 114 -5.22 18.60 -31.38
CA GLY A 114 -6.47 18.22 -32.02
C GLY A 114 -7.40 17.43 -31.11
N THR A 115 -8.64 17.30 -31.57
CA THR A 115 -9.73 16.62 -30.86
C THR A 115 -10.26 15.40 -31.62
N LYS A 116 -9.75 15.14 -32.83
CA LYS A 116 -10.16 13.98 -33.62
C LYS A 116 -9.53 12.71 -33.08
N THR A 117 -10.35 11.77 -32.61
CA THR A 117 -9.89 10.46 -32.15
C THR A 117 -9.30 9.66 -33.32
N ILE A 118 -8.13 9.05 -33.09
CA ILE A 118 -7.42 8.19 -34.03
C ILE A 118 -7.88 6.73 -33.88
N GLY A 119 -8.05 6.29 -32.64
CA GLY A 119 -8.59 4.98 -32.31
C GLY A 119 -8.92 4.84 -30.83
N ARG A 120 -9.63 3.76 -30.51
CA ARG A 120 -10.15 3.47 -29.16
C ARG A 120 -9.90 2.02 -28.78
N ALA A 121 -9.56 1.79 -27.53
CA ALA A 121 -9.64 0.49 -26.88
C ALA A 121 -10.57 0.60 -25.67
N VAL A 122 -11.26 -0.48 -25.32
CA VAL A 122 -12.24 -0.48 -24.21
C VAL A 122 -11.94 -1.65 -23.29
N ALA A 123 -11.81 -1.38 -22.00
CA ALA A 123 -11.82 -2.38 -20.94
C ALA A 123 -13.24 -2.52 -20.39
N LEU A 124 -13.74 -3.75 -20.34
CA LEU A 124 -15.08 -4.11 -19.85
C LEU A 124 -15.03 -4.51 -18.37
N SER A 125 -16.19 -4.55 -17.72
CA SER A 125 -16.34 -4.92 -16.31
C SER A 125 -15.70 -6.27 -15.96
N SER A 126 -15.78 -7.25 -16.87
CA SER A 126 -15.18 -8.57 -16.70
C SER A 126 -13.65 -8.56 -16.54
N MET A 127 -12.97 -7.50 -17.00
CA MET A 127 -11.53 -7.32 -16.78
C MET A 127 -11.20 -6.90 -15.35
N PHE A 128 -12.15 -6.31 -14.65
CA PHE A 128 -12.02 -5.85 -13.27
C PHE A 128 -12.65 -6.83 -12.26
N GLN A 129 -13.48 -7.75 -12.76
CA GLN A 129 -14.08 -8.84 -11.99
C GLN A 129 -13.13 -10.05 -12.01
N GLY A 130 -12.25 -10.12 -11.02
CA GLY A 130 -11.35 -11.26 -10.85
C GLY A 130 -10.58 -11.16 -9.54
N ASN A 131 -10.18 -12.32 -9.01
CA ASN A 131 -9.42 -12.42 -7.77
C ASN A 131 -7.91 -12.20 -7.99
N GLU A 132 -7.49 -12.06 -9.26
CA GLU A 132 -6.09 -11.98 -9.68
C GLU A 132 -5.64 -10.52 -9.83
N ASN A 133 -5.13 -9.96 -8.75
CA ASN A 133 -4.54 -8.62 -8.78
C ASN A 133 -3.18 -8.61 -9.49
N GLY A 134 -3.02 -7.68 -10.42
CA GLY A 134 -1.77 -7.50 -11.17
C GLY A 134 -1.71 -8.23 -12.51
N ARG A 135 -2.83 -8.81 -12.94
CA ARG A 135 -2.91 -9.46 -14.25
C ARG A 135 -2.69 -8.45 -15.36
N GLU A 136 -1.90 -8.88 -16.35
CA GLU A 136 -1.64 -8.10 -17.55
C GLU A 136 -2.77 -8.32 -18.57
N HIS A 137 -3.29 -7.21 -19.10
CA HIS A 137 -4.34 -7.21 -20.09
C HIS A 137 -3.90 -6.41 -21.30
N ILE A 138 -4.08 -7.00 -22.47
CA ILE A 138 -3.77 -6.40 -23.77
C ILE A 138 -5.09 -6.09 -24.46
N LEU A 139 -5.34 -4.81 -24.73
CA LEU A 139 -6.56 -4.35 -25.37
C LEU A 139 -6.23 -3.88 -26.79
N PRO A 140 -6.92 -4.38 -27.82
CA PRO A 140 -6.72 -3.93 -29.19
C PRO A 140 -7.24 -2.50 -29.35
N ILE A 141 -6.47 -1.66 -30.05
CA ILE A 141 -6.87 -0.31 -30.43
C ILE A 141 -7.52 -0.40 -31.80
N LEU A 142 -8.78 0.04 -31.88
CA LEU A 142 -9.60 0.01 -33.09
C LEU A 142 -9.72 1.43 -33.69
N ASP A 143 -9.63 1.55 -35.01
CA ASP A 143 -9.96 2.80 -35.70
C ASP A 143 -11.48 3.00 -35.87
N ASN A 144 -11.88 4.12 -36.46
CA ASN A 144 -13.30 4.40 -36.76
C ASN A 144 -13.96 3.38 -37.71
N ARG A 145 -13.18 2.53 -38.38
CA ARG A 145 -13.64 1.46 -39.27
C ARG A 145 -13.51 0.08 -38.62
N LEU A 146 -13.23 0.01 -37.31
CA LEU A 146 -13.04 -1.21 -36.52
C LEU A 146 -11.85 -2.08 -36.95
N HIS A 147 -10.84 -1.50 -37.62
CA HIS A 147 -9.57 -2.19 -37.87
C HIS A 147 -8.65 -2.05 -36.67
N ILE A 148 -7.94 -3.12 -36.33
CA ILE A 148 -6.91 -3.12 -35.30
C ILE A 148 -5.72 -2.31 -35.81
N ILE A 149 -5.47 -1.16 -35.17
CA ILE A 149 -4.36 -0.26 -35.47
C ILE A 149 -3.25 -0.30 -34.42
N GLY A 150 -3.40 -1.15 -33.40
CA GLY A 150 -2.44 -1.26 -32.32
C GLY A 150 -2.97 -2.02 -31.12
N GLU A 151 -2.23 -1.97 -30.04
CA GLU A 151 -2.52 -2.58 -28.75
C GLU A 151 -2.09 -1.65 -27.61
N VAL A 152 -2.85 -1.68 -26.52
CA VAL A 152 -2.48 -1.06 -25.23
C VAL A 152 -2.40 -2.14 -24.18
N CYS A 153 -1.25 -2.20 -23.51
CA CYS A 153 -0.97 -3.14 -22.45
C CYS A 153 -1.14 -2.43 -21.11
N THR A 154 -1.92 -3.03 -20.21
CA THR A 154 -2.22 -2.45 -18.90
C THR A 154 -2.22 -3.53 -17.83
N THR A 155 -1.89 -3.15 -16.60
CA THR A 155 -2.11 -4.01 -15.43
C THR A 155 -3.17 -3.41 -14.54
N VAL A 156 -4.06 -4.26 -14.05
CA VAL A 156 -5.18 -3.84 -13.19
C VAL A 156 -4.98 -4.39 -11.79
N ASN A 157 -5.14 -3.52 -10.79
CA ASN A 157 -5.29 -3.92 -9.40
C ASN A 157 -6.64 -3.38 -8.89
N VAL A 158 -7.39 -4.22 -8.20
CA VAL A 158 -8.68 -3.91 -7.61
C VAL A 158 -8.61 -4.17 -6.10
N THR A 159 -8.87 -3.12 -5.33
CA THR A 159 -9.05 -3.21 -3.88
C THR A 159 -10.52 -3.03 -3.55
N THR A 160 -11.13 -4.04 -2.95
CA THR A 160 -12.52 -4.01 -2.50
C THR A 160 -12.63 -3.39 -1.09
N PRO A 161 -13.75 -2.75 -0.75
CA PRO A 161 -13.96 -2.21 0.59
C PRO A 161 -14.06 -3.35 1.62
N PHE A 162 -13.55 -3.13 2.83
CA PHE A 162 -13.65 -4.10 3.91
C PHE A 162 -15.09 -4.17 4.44
N ARG A 163 -15.75 -5.31 4.23
CA ARG A 163 -17.15 -5.50 4.62
C ARG A 163 -17.29 -6.20 5.97
N GLY A 164 -18.35 -5.87 6.70
CA GLY A 164 -18.78 -6.63 7.89
C GLY A 164 -18.26 -6.11 9.23
N VAL A 165 -17.58 -4.96 9.27
CA VAL A 165 -17.18 -4.27 10.50
C VAL A 165 -17.47 -2.78 10.38
N THR A 166 -18.12 -2.18 11.37
CA THR A 166 -18.32 -0.72 11.44
C THR A 166 -17.02 -0.08 11.91
N LEU A 167 -16.23 0.44 10.97
CA LEU A 167 -15.00 1.19 11.27
C LEU A 167 -15.36 2.66 11.49
N GLU A 168 -15.45 3.09 12.74
CA GLU A 168 -15.72 4.50 13.06
C GLU A 168 -14.44 5.33 13.04
N VAL A 169 -14.40 6.35 12.18
CA VAL A 169 -13.35 7.38 12.20
C VAL A 169 -13.54 8.21 13.46
N GLY A 170 -12.64 8.03 14.44
CA GLY A 170 -12.76 8.63 15.77
C GLY A 170 -13.48 7.75 16.83
N GLY A 171 -13.62 6.45 16.56
CA GLY A 171 -14.08 5.47 17.56
C GLY A 171 -13.03 5.19 18.66
N ALA A 172 -13.07 4.00 19.26
CA ALA A 172 -12.17 3.64 20.37
C ALA A 172 -10.65 3.61 20.02
N VAL A 173 -10.32 3.70 18.72
CA VAL A 173 -8.96 3.78 18.16
C VAL A 173 -8.82 5.10 17.42
N GLU A 174 -7.85 5.93 17.80
CA GLU A 174 -7.62 7.24 17.19
C GLU A 174 -7.10 7.08 15.75
N THR A 175 -7.88 7.55 14.76
CA THR A 175 -7.55 7.51 13.32
C THR A 175 -6.53 8.57 12.89
N TYR A 176 -6.17 9.48 13.79
CA TYR A 176 -5.20 10.54 13.56
C TYR A 176 -4.11 10.47 14.63
N TRP A 177 -2.95 9.95 14.25
CA TRP A 177 -1.76 9.92 15.08
C TRP A 177 -1.22 11.35 15.28
N LYS A 178 -1.83 12.10 16.21
CA LYS A 178 -1.40 13.44 16.61
C LYS A 178 -1.35 13.50 18.13
N SER A 179 -0.16 13.33 18.71
CA SER A 179 0.05 13.73 20.10
C SER A 179 0.74 15.10 20.14
N THR A 180 -0.01 16.11 20.58
CA THR A 180 0.55 17.37 21.04
C THR A 180 1.13 17.14 22.43
N ALA A 181 2.37 16.64 22.51
CA ALA A 181 3.07 16.64 23.79
C ALA A 181 3.38 18.10 24.14
N LEU A 182 2.72 18.65 25.16
CA LEU A 182 3.20 19.87 25.81
C LEU A 182 4.64 19.60 26.26
N PRO A 183 5.61 20.49 25.97
CA PRO A 183 6.98 20.28 26.39
C PRO A 183 7.00 20.11 27.90
N MET A 184 7.48 18.94 28.35
CA MET A 184 7.74 18.65 29.76
C MET A 184 8.68 19.75 30.27
N ARG A 185 8.13 20.70 31.05
CA ARG A 185 8.91 21.75 31.71
C ARG A 185 9.92 21.08 32.64
N ARG A 186 11.16 20.97 32.19
CA ARG A 186 12.29 20.82 33.11
C ARG A 186 12.52 22.19 33.76
N PHE A 187 12.56 22.18 35.09
CA PHE A 187 12.82 23.27 36.05
C PHE A 187 11.63 24.15 36.50
N PRO A 188 11.42 24.31 37.82
CA PRO A 188 10.44 25.23 38.36
C PRO A 188 11.04 26.64 38.42
N VAL A 189 10.47 27.58 37.68
CA VAL A 189 10.68 29.01 37.95
C VAL A 189 9.35 29.59 38.43
N ILE A 190 9.35 29.98 39.71
CA ILE A 190 8.28 30.68 40.40
C ILE A 190 8.02 32.03 39.71
N LYS A 191 6.75 32.36 39.43
CA LYS A 191 6.18 33.71 39.61
C LYS A 191 4.66 33.76 39.38
N SER A 192 3.97 34.01 40.50
CA SER A 192 2.80 34.88 40.72
C SER A 192 1.58 34.81 39.78
N ALA A 193 0.46 34.42 40.39
CA ALA A 193 -0.93 34.49 39.93
C ALA A 193 -1.47 35.93 39.81
N LEU A 194 -2.48 36.13 38.95
CA LEU A 194 -3.61 37.06 39.16
C LEU A 194 -4.88 36.54 38.42
N PRO A 195 -6.11 36.65 38.98
CA PRO A 195 -7.32 35.98 38.44
C PRO A 195 -8.53 36.93 38.22
N TRP A 196 -9.08 37.07 37.00
CA TRP A 196 -10.35 37.80 36.73
C TRP A 196 -11.05 37.14 35.51
N GLN A 197 -12.24 36.53 35.57
CA GLN A 197 -13.64 36.92 35.87
C GLN A 197 -14.52 36.93 34.58
N HIS A 198 -15.74 36.37 34.74
CA HIS A 198 -16.80 36.01 33.76
C HIS A 198 -17.41 37.21 32.97
N SER A 199 -18.05 37.11 31.79
CA SER A 199 -19.38 36.51 31.42
C SER A 199 -19.84 37.05 30.01
N PRO A 200 -21.08 36.87 29.45
CA PRO A 200 -21.58 35.74 28.64
C PRO A 200 -22.25 36.06 27.24
N ARG A 201 -22.56 34.99 26.48
CA ARG A 201 -23.61 34.77 25.40
C ARG A 201 -23.56 35.50 24.03
N SER A 202 -23.53 34.69 22.94
CA SER A 202 -24.59 34.64 21.90
C SER A 202 -24.40 33.42 20.96
N LEU A 203 -25.51 32.77 20.60
CA LEU A 203 -25.63 31.73 19.57
C LEU A 203 -25.52 32.37 18.17
N ASP A 204 -24.77 31.74 17.25
CA ASP A 204 -25.30 31.41 15.90
C ASP A 204 -24.40 30.41 15.14
N SER A 205 -25.07 29.58 14.32
CA SER A 205 -24.69 28.88 13.09
C SER A 205 -23.32 28.19 12.88
N ALA A 206 -23.42 26.96 12.37
CA ALA A 206 -22.38 26.04 11.91
C ALA A 206 -21.28 26.66 11.03
N HIS A 207 -20.01 26.42 11.40
CA HIS A 207 -18.87 26.51 10.49
C HIS A 207 -17.84 25.42 10.85
N THR A 208 -17.72 24.43 9.97
CA THR A 208 -16.66 23.42 9.97
C THR A 208 -15.37 24.04 9.44
N SER A 209 -14.56 24.64 10.31
CA SER A 209 -13.11 24.91 10.13
C SER A 209 -12.57 25.67 11.36
N PRO A 210 -11.50 25.22 12.04
CA PRO A 210 -10.83 26.07 13.01
C PRO A 210 -9.85 26.99 12.29
N SER A 211 -10.24 28.24 12.07
CA SER A 211 -9.33 29.34 11.74
C SER A 211 -8.63 29.80 13.01
N ASN A 212 -7.34 29.51 13.17
CA ASN A 212 -6.53 30.07 14.24
C ASN A 212 -6.16 31.52 13.88
N GLN A 213 -6.64 32.47 14.70
CA GLN A 213 -6.22 33.87 14.66
C GLN A 213 -4.72 33.95 15.01
N SER A 214 -3.95 34.54 14.09
CA SER A 214 -2.51 34.74 14.22
C SER A 214 -2.22 35.91 15.15
N ASN A 215 -1.86 35.62 16.42
CA ASN A 215 -1.10 36.56 17.25
C ASN A 215 0.36 36.13 17.24
N ALA A 216 1.17 36.86 16.49
CA ALA A 216 2.62 36.66 16.39
C ALA A 216 3.29 37.03 17.72
N THR A 217 3.67 36.03 18.52
CA THR A 217 4.80 36.10 19.47
C THR A 217 5.21 34.68 19.89
N SER A 218 6.50 34.36 19.73
CA SER A 218 7.20 33.09 20.03
C SER A 218 7.00 31.93 19.04
N SER A 219 8.05 31.67 18.25
CA SER A 219 8.23 30.44 17.46
C SER A 219 8.51 29.25 18.38
N SER A 220 7.48 28.72 19.03
CA SER A 220 7.53 27.38 19.60
C SER A 220 7.23 26.37 18.49
N HIS A 221 8.27 25.78 17.90
CA HIS A 221 8.10 24.60 17.04
C HIS A 221 7.39 23.52 17.88
N THR A 222 6.11 23.30 17.61
CA THR A 222 5.36 22.20 18.20
C THR A 222 5.91 20.93 17.58
N LEU A 223 6.88 20.30 18.25
CA LEU A 223 7.42 19.00 17.85
C LEU A 223 6.26 18.02 17.83
N THR A 224 5.80 17.66 16.63
CA THR A 224 4.81 16.61 16.45
C THR A 224 5.54 15.30 16.73
N ILE A 225 5.44 14.80 17.96
CA ILE A 225 5.99 13.51 18.35
C ILE A 225 4.96 12.44 17.95
N SER A 226 5.38 11.47 17.15
CA SER A 226 4.53 10.37 16.71
C SER A 226 4.08 9.51 17.91
N SER A 227 2.82 9.08 17.91
CA SER A 227 2.28 8.13 18.90
C SER A 227 2.87 6.71 18.76
N LEU A 228 3.74 6.49 17.77
CA LEU A 228 4.49 5.25 17.56
C LEU A 228 5.67 5.05 18.52
N THR A 229 5.75 5.83 19.60
CA THR A 229 6.78 5.63 20.62
C THR A 229 6.48 4.37 21.45
N GLY A 230 7.53 3.58 21.71
CA GLY A 230 7.45 2.39 22.55
C GLY A 230 8.13 1.17 21.93
N ASN A 231 7.98 0.03 22.59
CA ASN A 231 8.57 -1.24 22.16
C ASN A 231 7.58 -1.99 21.27
N TYR A 232 8.01 -2.36 20.07
CA TYR A 232 7.24 -3.12 19.10
C TYR A 232 7.96 -4.43 18.78
N ILE A 233 7.23 -5.54 18.83
CA ILE A 233 7.72 -6.80 18.28
C ILE A 233 7.45 -6.84 16.78
N HIS A 234 8.33 -7.49 16.02
CA HIS A 234 8.16 -7.71 14.59
C HIS A 234 7.66 -9.12 14.35
N ALA A 235 6.50 -9.28 13.70
CA ALA A 235 5.92 -10.57 13.37
C ALA A 235 5.59 -10.65 11.88
N VAL A 236 6.12 -11.68 11.22
CA VAL A 236 5.83 -11.97 9.81
C VAL A 236 4.54 -12.79 9.75
N ILE A 237 3.56 -12.26 9.02
CA ILE A 237 2.23 -12.83 8.86
C ILE A 237 2.08 -13.34 7.44
N GLN A 238 1.76 -14.62 7.32
CA GLN A 238 1.34 -15.27 6.09
C GLN A 238 -0.11 -15.75 6.26
N VAL A 239 -0.79 -16.07 5.15
CA VAL A 239 -2.18 -16.54 5.17
C VAL A 239 -2.27 -17.91 4.53
N THR A 240 -2.95 -18.81 5.24
CA THR A 240 -3.21 -20.19 4.81
C THR A 240 -4.25 -20.26 3.69
N ARG A 241 -4.36 -21.43 3.04
CA ARG A 241 -5.27 -21.68 1.92
C ARG A 241 -6.75 -21.39 2.22
N ASP A 242 -7.15 -21.58 3.47
CA ASP A 242 -8.49 -21.35 4.00
C ASP A 242 -8.64 -19.99 4.70
N PHE A 243 -7.76 -19.03 4.36
CA PHE A 243 -7.80 -17.64 4.84
C PHE A 243 -7.69 -17.48 6.35
N HIS A 244 -6.80 -18.24 6.99
CA HIS A 244 -6.40 -17.99 8.37
C HIS A 244 -5.00 -17.40 8.45
N PRO A 245 -4.83 -16.22 9.09
CA PRO A 245 -3.53 -15.60 9.25
C PRO A 245 -2.69 -16.31 10.32
N VAL A 246 -1.45 -16.62 9.95
CA VAL A 246 -0.48 -17.34 10.78
C VAL A 246 0.84 -16.57 10.84
N VAL A 247 1.54 -16.73 11.95
CA VAL A 247 2.87 -16.19 12.20
C VAL A 247 3.87 -17.25 11.77
N TYR A 248 4.64 -16.94 10.73
CA TYR A 248 5.69 -17.81 10.21
C TYR A 248 6.70 -16.99 9.41
N THR A 249 7.99 -17.24 9.64
CA THR A 249 9.10 -16.48 9.03
C THR A 249 9.76 -17.20 7.86
N GLY A 250 9.43 -18.47 7.61
CA GLY A 250 10.04 -19.27 6.55
C GLY A 250 9.31 -19.18 5.21
N PHE A 251 10.03 -19.42 4.12
CA PHE A 251 9.43 -19.48 2.78
C PHE A 251 8.66 -20.78 2.57
N LEU A 252 9.36 -21.89 2.83
CA LEU A 252 8.83 -23.24 2.71
C LEU A 252 8.58 -23.79 4.11
N LEU A 253 7.46 -24.47 4.28
CA LEU A 253 7.14 -25.22 5.48
C LEU A 253 8.17 -26.34 5.68
N PRO A 254 8.52 -26.68 6.93
CA PRO A 254 9.52 -27.70 7.22
C PRO A 254 8.92 -29.12 7.09
N GLU A 255 8.43 -29.46 5.90
CA GLU A 255 7.96 -30.79 5.51
C GLU A 255 8.98 -31.45 4.58
N GLN A 256 9.29 -32.74 4.80
CA GLN A 256 10.24 -33.44 3.95
C GLN A 256 9.54 -33.98 2.69
N GLY A 257 10.14 -33.75 1.52
CA GLY A 257 9.71 -34.34 0.25
C GLY A 257 8.69 -33.51 -0.55
N PHE A 258 8.25 -32.37 -0.02
CA PHE A 258 7.35 -31.44 -0.72
C PHE A 258 7.76 -29.99 -0.48
N ASP A 259 7.83 -29.20 -1.55
CA ASP A 259 8.02 -27.75 -1.47
C ASP A 259 6.66 -27.09 -1.23
N LEU A 260 6.24 -27.01 0.04
CA LEU A 260 4.97 -26.41 0.45
C LEU A 260 5.19 -25.03 1.05
N THR A 261 4.37 -24.07 0.65
CA THR A 261 4.26 -22.75 1.29
C THR A 261 3.05 -22.71 2.24
N VAL A 262 2.94 -21.66 3.04
CA VAL A 262 1.77 -21.47 3.93
C VAL A 262 0.47 -21.38 3.12
N ALA A 263 0.51 -20.78 1.93
CA ALA A 263 -0.66 -20.63 1.06
C ALA A 263 -1.23 -21.98 0.56
N ASP A 264 -0.48 -23.07 0.69
CA ASP A 264 -0.84 -24.39 0.16
C ASP A 264 -1.58 -25.27 1.17
N VAL A 265 -1.47 -24.92 2.45
CA VAL A 265 -2.00 -25.70 3.57
C VAL A 265 -3.18 -25.00 4.24
N THR A 266 -4.07 -25.78 4.84
CA THR A 266 -5.13 -25.27 5.72
C THR A 266 -4.57 -24.96 7.12
N LEU A 267 -5.28 -24.16 7.91
CA LEU A 267 -4.89 -23.89 9.30
C LEU A 267 -4.67 -25.18 10.11
N ALA A 268 -5.58 -26.14 9.98
CA ALA A 268 -5.47 -27.41 10.72
C ALA A 268 -4.21 -28.20 10.34
N GLN A 269 -3.83 -28.19 9.06
CA GLN A 269 -2.59 -28.82 8.60
C GLN A 269 -1.35 -28.07 9.10
N PHE A 270 -1.40 -26.73 9.07
CA PHE A 270 -0.34 -25.88 9.58
C PHE A 270 -0.11 -26.11 11.09
N GLU A 271 -1.17 -26.15 11.90
CA GLU A 271 -1.09 -26.42 13.34
C GLU A 271 -0.61 -27.84 13.64
N ALA A 272 -1.06 -28.84 12.89
CA ALA A 272 -0.57 -30.22 13.03
C ALA A 272 0.93 -30.32 12.71
N LEU A 273 1.40 -29.57 11.71
CA LEU A 273 2.82 -29.48 11.37
C LEU A 273 3.60 -28.76 12.47
N ALA A 274 3.07 -27.65 12.98
CA ALA A 274 3.67 -26.90 14.09
C ALA A 274 3.87 -27.79 15.34
N GLN A 275 2.88 -28.63 15.67
CA GLN A 275 2.96 -29.57 16.79
C GLN A 275 4.04 -30.63 16.57
N ARG A 276 4.07 -31.25 15.37
CA ARG A 276 5.08 -32.25 15.00
C ARG A 276 6.50 -31.70 14.99
N SER A 277 6.68 -30.44 14.61
CA SER A 277 7.97 -29.77 14.60
C SER A 277 8.37 -29.19 15.97
N GLY A 278 7.53 -29.30 17.00
CA GLY A 278 7.78 -28.71 18.31
C GLY A 278 7.76 -27.17 18.32
N ARG A 279 7.07 -26.55 17.36
CA ARG A 279 6.99 -25.09 17.14
C ARG A 279 5.62 -24.49 17.49
N SER A 280 4.68 -25.32 17.94
CA SER A 280 3.33 -24.93 18.35
C SER A 280 3.23 -24.52 19.81
N GLU A 281 4.21 -24.86 20.66
CA GLU A 281 4.10 -24.60 22.09
C GLU A 281 4.33 -23.12 22.42
N GLY A 282 3.52 -22.62 23.35
CA GLY A 282 3.68 -21.27 23.91
C GLY A 282 5.08 -21.10 24.51
N MET A 283 5.65 -19.90 24.31
CA MET A 283 6.96 -19.50 24.82
C MET A 283 7.31 -20.14 26.18
N PRO A 284 8.41 -20.91 26.31
CA PRO A 284 8.82 -21.49 27.58
C PRO A 284 9.35 -20.40 28.53
N GLY A 285 8.58 -20.10 29.58
CA GLY A 285 8.92 -19.11 30.60
C GLY A 285 8.35 -17.72 30.29
N ASN A 286 8.13 -16.88 31.32
CA ASN A 286 7.63 -15.50 31.18
C ASN A 286 8.70 -14.63 30.49
N PRO A 287 8.56 -14.28 29.20
CA PRO A 287 9.56 -13.48 28.51
C PRO A 287 9.42 -12.02 28.95
N SER A 288 10.36 -11.53 29.76
CA SER A 288 10.37 -10.13 30.18
C SER A 288 11.00 -9.22 29.13
N THR A 289 11.82 -9.75 28.22
CA THR A 289 12.67 -8.94 27.33
C THR A 289 12.21 -9.02 25.87
N MET A 290 12.36 -7.92 25.14
CA MET A 290 12.03 -7.82 23.71
C MET A 290 12.82 -8.82 22.85
N HIS A 291 14.06 -9.11 23.21
CA HIS A 291 14.91 -10.05 22.48
C HIS A 291 14.38 -11.49 22.53
N ASP A 292 13.82 -11.90 23.68
CA ASP A 292 13.23 -13.23 23.86
C ASP A 292 12.05 -13.43 22.90
N TRP A 293 11.19 -12.39 22.78
CA TRP A 293 10.09 -12.36 21.82
C TRP A 293 10.55 -12.48 20.37
N THR A 294 11.59 -11.75 19.99
CA THR A 294 12.14 -11.84 18.63
C THR A 294 12.71 -13.24 18.34
N GLY A 295 13.45 -13.82 19.29
CA GLY A 295 13.99 -15.17 19.16
C GLY A 295 12.89 -16.22 19.00
N TYR A 296 11.83 -16.12 19.79
CA TYR A 296 10.67 -17.01 19.69
C TYR A 296 9.92 -16.88 18.39
N LEU A 297 9.57 -15.65 17.97
CA LEU A 297 8.84 -15.41 16.73
C LEU A 297 9.62 -15.89 15.49
N SER A 298 10.95 -15.94 15.57
CA SER A 298 11.78 -16.49 14.48
C SER A 298 11.58 -17.99 14.24
N GLN A 299 11.13 -18.74 15.25
CA GLN A 299 10.91 -20.19 15.16
C GLN A 299 9.44 -20.60 15.33
N ALA A 300 8.57 -19.66 15.70
CA ALA A 300 7.18 -19.92 16.01
C ALA A 300 6.36 -20.30 14.77
N MET A 301 5.38 -21.19 14.98
CA MET A 301 4.32 -21.49 14.02
C MET A 301 2.98 -21.38 14.74
N LEU A 302 2.36 -20.19 14.68
CA LEU A 302 1.19 -19.84 15.51
C LEU A 302 0.11 -19.17 14.66
N SER A 303 -1.15 -19.24 15.09
CA SER A 303 -2.18 -18.35 14.53
C SER A 303 -1.98 -16.91 15.06
N LEU A 304 -2.34 -15.91 14.23
CA LEU A 304 -2.31 -14.50 14.65
C LEU A 304 -3.19 -14.26 15.89
N ALA A 305 -4.34 -14.93 15.95
CA ALA A 305 -5.24 -14.86 17.11
C ALA A 305 -4.57 -15.39 18.39
N HIS A 306 -3.76 -16.45 18.30
CA HIS A 306 -3.01 -16.95 19.44
C HIS A 306 -1.91 -15.97 19.87
N LEU A 307 -1.15 -15.41 18.91
CA LEU A 307 -0.13 -14.39 19.20
C LEU A 307 -0.71 -13.19 19.97
N MET A 308 -1.87 -12.68 19.53
CA MET A 308 -2.52 -11.54 20.17
C MET A 308 -2.95 -11.81 21.63
N LYS A 309 -3.25 -13.07 21.97
CA LYS A 309 -3.65 -13.52 23.31
C LYS A 309 -2.43 -13.66 24.24
N ILE A 310 -1.31 -14.18 23.73
CA ILE A 310 -0.10 -14.40 24.55
C ILE A 310 0.73 -13.14 24.75
N LEU A 311 0.64 -12.16 23.84
CA LEU A 311 1.50 -10.98 23.88
C LEU A 311 1.12 -10.04 25.05
N PRO A 312 2.07 -9.55 25.86
CA PRO A 312 1.80 -8.57 26.91
C PRO A 312 1.21 -7.26 26.36
N VAL A 313 0.31 -6.60 27.13
CA VAL A 313 -0.38 -5.34 26.73
C VAL A 313 0.60 -4.21 26.39
N HIS A 314 1.71 -4.14 27.11
CA HIS A 314 2.67 -3.04 26.99
C HIS A 314 3.52 -3.11 25.71
N LEU A 315 3.54 -4.25 25.01
CA LEU A 315 4.24 -4.41 23.74
C LEU A 315 3.29 -4.12 22.57
N GLY A 316 3.73 -3.24 21.67
CA GLY A 316 3.11 -3.08 20.35
C GLY A 316 3.52 -4.20 19.39
N MET A 317 2.83 -4.30 18.26
CA MET A 317 3.16 -5.24 17.19
C MET A 317 3.33 -4.50 15.87
N THR A 318 4.41 -4.80 15.17
CA THR A 318 4.61 -4.52 13.76
C THR A 318 4.34 -5.81 13.00
N LEU A 319 3.23 -5.83 12.26
CA LEU A 319 2.81 -6.97 11.46
C LEU A 319 3.32 -6.78 10.03
N GLU A 320 4.30 -7.59 9.63
CA GLU A 320 4.75 -7.68 8.24
C GLU A 320 3.84 -8.66 7.49
N LEU A 321 2.99 -8.16 6.60
CA LEU A 321 2.19 -9.03 5.75
C LEU A 321 3.02 -9.47 4.55
N GLU A 322 3.32 -10.76 4.54
CA GLU A 322 3.97 -11.43 3.42
C GLU A 322 2.90 -12.07 2.53
N PHE A 323 2.84 -11.62 1.27
CA PHE A 323 1.89 -12.12 0.28
C PHE A 323 2.67 -12.67 -0.91
N PRO A 324 2.45 -13.95 -1.30
CA PRO A 324 3.13 -14.55 -2.44
C PRO A 324 2.87 -13.71 -3.69
N LEU A 325 3.93 -13.10 -4.22
CA LEU A 325 3.87 -12.41 -5.51
C LEU A 325 3.66 -13.46 -6.60
N HIS A 326 2.74 -13.17 -7.52
CA HIS A 326 2.46 -14.06 -8.64
C HIS A 326 3.75 -14.32 -9.42
N GLN A 327 4.15 -15.59 -9.51
CA GLN A 327 5.28 -16.00 -10.35
C GLN A 327 4.78 -16.11 -11.79
N THR A 328 5.06 -15.09 -12.60
CA THR A 328 4.87 -15.15 -14.05
C THR A 328 6.08 -15.86 -14.70
N GLY A 329 6.34 -17.11 -14.35
CA GLY A 329 7.49 -17.82 -14.90
C GLY A 329 7.69 -19.23 -14.35
N HIS A 330 7.31 -20.22 -15.16
CA HIS A 330 7.78 -21.62 -15.34
C HIS A 330 8.66 -22.40 -14.32
N SER A 331 9.07 -21.91 -13.15
CA SER A 331 10.08 -22.56 -12.32
C SER A 331 9.54 -23.40 -11.14
N LEU A 332 8.26 -23.25 -10.78
CA LEU A 332 7.58 -24.17 -9.87
C LEU A 332 6.28 -24.62 -10.55
N ASN A 333 6.15 -25.92 -10.79
CA ASN A 333 4.94 -26.58 -11.32
C ASN A 333 3.79 -26.52 -10.29
N SER A 334 3.48 -25.34 -9.76
CA SER A 334 2.32 -25.16 -8.90
C SER A 334 1.12 -24.82 -9.78
N ASN A 335 0.30 -25.83 -10.04
CA ASN A 335 -1.04 -25.70 -10.62
C ASN A 335 -2.04 -25.01 -9.66
N GLN A 336 -1.57 -24.26 -8.65
CA GLN A 336 -2.43 -23.73 -7.60
C GLN A 336 -2.99 -22.35 -7.97
N LEU A 337 -4.27 -22.18 -7.64
CA LEU A 337 -4.94 -20.89 -7.78
C LEU A 337 -4.27 -19.87 -6.84
N PRO A 338 -3.90 -18.67 -7.33
CA PRO A 338 -3.37 -17.63 -6.46
C PRO A 338 -4.40 -17.25 -5.39
N LEU A 339 -3.92 -16.98 -4.17
CA LEU A 339 -4.77 -16.43 -3.11
C LEU A 339 -5.28 -15.05 -3.53
N ASP A 340 -6.53 -14.75 -3.21
CA ASP A 340 -7.07 -13.40 -3.41
C ASP A 340 -6.46 -12.45 -2.39
N LEU A 341 -5.82 -11.38 -2.87
CA LEU A 341 -5.27 -10.31 -2.04
C LEU A 341 -6.34 -9.69 -1.13
N ASN A 342 -7.55 -9.50 -1.63
CA ASN A 342 -8.61 -8.84 -0.88
C ASN A 342 -9.06 -9.70 0.30
N GLU A 343 -9.31 -10.99 0.07
CA GLU A 343 -9.67 -11.95 1.12
C GLU A 343 -8.51 -12.17 2.10
N CYS A 344 -7.27 -12.20 1.62
CA CYS A 344 -6.08 -12.28 2.46
C CYS A 344 -6.02 -11.11 3.45
N VAL A 345 -6.08 -9.86 2.96
CA VAL A 345 -6.06 -8.66 3.80
C VAL A 345 -7.28 -8.62 4.72
N ASP A 346 -8.47 -8.96 4.20
CA ASP A 346 -9.70 -8.97 4.99
C ASP A 346 -9.64 -10.01 6.10
N SER A 347 -9.02 -11.16 5.88
CA SER A 347 -8.87 -12.19 6.91
C SER A 347 -7.97 -11.73 8.06
N VAL A 348 -6.88 -11.03 7.76
CA VAL A 348 -5.97 -10.43 8.75
C VAL A 348 -6.71 -9.37 9.56
N LEU A 349 -7.36 -8.41 8.89
CA LEU A 349 -8.11 -7.34 9.54
C LEU A 349 -9.23 -7.90 10.41
N ARG A 350 -10.04 -8.83 9.89
CA ARG A 350 -11.13 -9.48 10.62
C ARG A 350 -10.62 -10.22 11.85
N THR A 351 -9.50 -10.94 11.74
CA THR A 351 -8.87 -11.63 12.87
C THR A 351 -8.44 -10.64 13.97
N ILE A 352 -7.84 -9.51 13.58
CA ILE A 352 -7.43 -8.46 14.53
C ILE A 352 -8.66 -7.84 15.20
N TYR A 353 -9.70 -7.48 14.45
CA TYR A 353 -10.92 -6.90 15.00
C TYR A 353 -11.64 -7.86 15.95
N HIS A 354 -11.89 -9.10 15.53
CA HIS A 354 -12.56 -10.10 16.36
C HIS A 354 -11.76 -10.43 17.62
N THR A 355 -10.44 -10.60 17.50
CA THR A 355 -9.60 -10.93 18.66
C THR A 355 -9.53 -9.76 19.63
N SER A 356 -9.40 -8.52 19.13
CA SER A 356 -9.39 -7.31 19.97
C SER A 356 -10.73 -7.12 20.70
N ALA A 357 -11.85 -7.36 20.01
CA ALA A 357 -13.18 -7.32 20.62
C ALA A 357 -13.35 -8.41 21.70
N SER A 358 -12.84 -9.63 21.45
CA SER A 358 -12.91 -10.74 22.41
C SER A 358 -12.07 -10.52 23.67
N LEU A 359 -10.92 -9.83 23.55
CA LEU A 359 -10.02 -9.58 24.67
C LEU A 359 -10.53 -8.47 25.60
N GLY A 360 -11.28 -7.49 25.07
CA GLY A 360 -11.88 -6.41 25.85
C GLY A 360 -10.88 -5.49 26.59
N GLY A 361 -11.39 -4.38 27.14
CA GLY A 361 -10.62 -3.48 28.02
C GLY A 361 -9.35 -2.87 27.38
N LEU A 362 -8.23 -2.84 28.10
CA LEU A 362 -6.96 -2.27 27.64
C LEU A 362 -6.39 -2.95 26.37
N PHE A 363 -6.74 -4.22 26.12
CA PHE A 363 -6.28 -4.97 24.95
C PHE A 363 -7.00 -4.57 23.66
N SER A 364 -8.18 -3.95 23.76
CA SER A 364 -8.89 -3.39 22.60
C SER A 364 -8.13 -2.24 21.93
N ARG A 365 -7.13 -1.65 22.61
CA ARG A 365 -6.32 -0.53 22.13
C ARG A 365 -4.86 -0.92 21.90
N ARG A 366 -4.58 -2.19 21.63
CA ARG A 366 -3.21 -2.63 21.33
C ARG A 366 -2.66 -1.82 20.16
N ARG A 367 -1.42 -1.33 20.32
CA ARG A 367 -0.70 -0.62 19.26
C ARG A 367 -0.28 -1.62 18.20
N ILE A 368 -0.86 -1.50 17.01
CA ILE A 368 -0.57 -2.34 15.86
C ILE A 368 -0.15 -1.44 14.72
N THR A 369 0.94 -1.79 14.04
CA THR A 369 1.39 -1.18 12.80
C THR A 369 1.48 -2.25 11.73
N PHE A 370 1.19 -1.86 10.49
CA PHE A 370 1.36 -2.75 9.34
C PHE A 370 2.56 -2.36 8.51
N THR A 371 3.23 -3.36 7.98
CA THR A 371 4.28 -3.21 6.98
C THR A 371 4.16 -4.31 5.93
N SER A 372 4.63 -4.05 4.71
CA SER A 372 4.80 -5.08 3.69
C SER A 372 5.85 -4.63 2.68
N PHE A 373 6.56 -5.59 2.10
CA PHE A 373 7.40 -5.37 0.91
C PHE A 373 6.58 -5.30 -0.39
N SER A 374 5.29 -5.69 -0.35
CA SER A 374 4.40 -5.60 -1.51
C SER A 374 3.65 -4.27 -1.52
N PRO A 375 3.87 -3.40 -2.53
CA PRO A 375 3.13 -2.15 -2.67
C PRO A 375 1.61 -2.38 -2.73
N ARG A 376 1.16 -3.48 -3.36
CA ARG A 376 -0.26 -3.84 -3.48
C ARG A 376 -0.89 -4.14 -2.11
N VAL A 377 -0.18 -4.85 -1.24
CA VAL A 377 -0.64 -5.14 0.14
C VAL A 377 -0.71 -3.85 0.95
N CYS A 378 0.30 -2.99 0.86
CA CYS A 378 0.31 -1.69 1.54
C CYS A 378 -0.85 -0.80 1.09
N ALA A 379 -1.11 -0.73 -0.22
CA ALA A 379 -2.27 -0.01 -0.75
C ALA A 379 -3.56 -0.61 -0.21
N ALA A 380 -3.77 -1.92 -0.35
CA ALA A 380 -4.98 -2.60 0.12
C ALA A 380 -5.23 -2.36 1.62
N LEU A 381 -4.21 -2.48 2.46
CA LEU A 381 -4.29 -2.20 3.90
C LEU A 381 -4.64 -0.74 4.18
N ASN A 382 -4.09 0.22 3.44
CA ASN A 382 -4.39 1.63 3.68
C ASN A 382 -5.82 2.00 3.25
N TRP A 383 -6.33 1.35 2.20
CA TRP A 383 -7.68 1.59 1.69
C TRP A 383 -8.76 0.84 2.47
N LYS A 384 -8.43 -0.30 3.09
CA LYS A 384 -9.40 -1.15 3.82
C LYS A 384 -9.56 -0.81 5.30
N GLN A 385 -8.72 0.02 5.90
CA GLN A 385 -8.88 0.41 7.31
C GLN A 385 -8.32 1.81 7.62
N PRO A 386 -8.95 2.57 8.54
CA PRO A 386 -8.47 3.89 8.96
C PRO A 386 -7.76 3.93 10.33
N ASN A 387 -7.51 2.79 10.95
CA ASN A 387 -7.20 2.67 12.38
C ASN A 387 -5.73 2.36 12.69
N TYR A 388 -5.00 1.78 11.74
CA TYR A 388 -3.65 1.27 11.92
C TYR A 388 -2.74 1.84 10.84
N PRO A 389 -1.56 2.38 11.20
CA PRO A 389 -0.67 2.97 10.24
C PRO A 389 -0.04 1.90 9.36
N VAL A 390 0.13 2.25 8.09
CA VAL A 390 0.74 1.36 7.09
C VAL A 390 2.06 1.98 6.62
N PHE A 391 3.09 1.14 6.61
CA PHE A 391 4.43 1.46 6.13
C PHE A 391 4.79 0.59 4.93
N LEU A 392 5.48 1.16 3.94
CA LEU A 392 6.11 0.35 2.89
C LEU A 392 7.51 -0.06 3.34
N ALA A 393 7.81 -1.35 3.36
CA ALA A 393 9.18 -1.82 3.48
C ALA A 393 9.83 -1.91 2.09
N SER A 394 11.04 -1.37 1.93
CA SER A 394 11.77 -1.40 0.66
C SER A 394 13.25 -1.67 0.86
N GLN A 395 13.83 -2.47 -0.04
CA GLN A 395 15.26 -2.76 -0.09
C GLN A 395 16.02 -1.86 -1.08
N CYS A 396 15.32 -0.94 -1.76
CA CYS A 396 15.92 0.07 -2.64
C CYS A 396 16.99 -0.47 -3.62
N GLY A 397 16.69 -1.60 -4.27
CA GLY A 397 17.53 -2.19 -5.30
C GLY A 397 18.71 -3.03 -4.79
N GLN A 398 18.82 -3.27 -3.48
CA GLN A 398 19.82 -4.20 -2.95
C GLN A 398 19.42 -5.64 -3.22
N HIS A 399 19.91 -6.20 -4.32
CA HIS A 399 19.79 -7.62 -4.62
C HIS A 399 20.82 -8.42 -3.81
N GLY A 400 20.38 -9.39 -3.02
CA GLY A 400 21.26 -10.44 -2.49
C GLY A 400 21.70 -10.33 -1.02
N LYS A 401 21.30 -9.30 -0.28
CA LYS A 401 21.42 -9.32 1.19
C LYS A 401 20.09 -9.74 1.80
N SER A 402 20.03 -11.02 2.19
CA SER A 402 18.91 -11.60 2.93
C SER A 402 18.69 -10.81 4.23
N LEU A 403 17.75 -9.86 4.23
CA LEU A 403 17.16 -9.42 5.48
C LEU A 403 16.54 -10.66 6.15
N SER A 404 16.86 -10.84 7.42
CA SER A 404 16.31 -11.92 8.24
C SER A 404 14.80 -11.69 8.39
N GLY A 405 13.98 -12.32 7.55
CA GLY A 405 12.53 -12.40 7.77
C GLY A 405 11.62 -12.37 6.54
N SER A 406 12.04 -11.82 5.39
CA SER A 406 11.16 -11.72 4.22
C SER A 406 11.58 -12.67 3.11
N ASN A 407 10.72 -13.65 2.79
CA ASN A 407 11.04 -14.76 1.91
C ASN A 407 10.78 -14.46 0.43
N LEU A 408 9.90 -13.50 0.13
CA LEU A 408 9.58 -13.04 -1.23
C LEU A 408 10.81 -12.66 -2.06
N LEU A 409 11.86 -12.15 -1.41
CA LEU A 409 13.09 -11.72 -2.06
C LEU A 409 14.18 -12.80 -2.06
N ARG A 410 14.03 -13.84 -1.23
CA ARG A 410 14.94 -15.00 -1.17
C ARG A 410 14.73 -15.96 -2.33
N ALA A 411 13.53 -15.97 -2.91
CA ALA A 411 13.17 -16.79 -4.07
C ALA A 411 13.65 -16.23 -5.42
N GLY A 412 14.38 -15.10 -5.46
CA GLY A 412 14.82 -14.50 -6.73
C GLY A 412 13.66 -14.05 -7.63
N CYS A 413 12.47 -13.84 -7.05
CA CYS A 413 11.28 -13.41 -7.78
C CYS A 413 11.37 -11.92 -8.17
N THR A 414 12.19 -11.63 -9.17
CA THR A 414 12.35 -10.28 -9.75
C THR A 414 11.79 -10.17 -11.17
N GLU A 415 10.84 -11.01 -11.58
CA GLU A 415 10.39 -11.05 -12.98
C GLU A 415 9.09 -10.30 -13.27
N ASP A 416 8.36 -9.82 -12.26
CA ASP A 416 7.32 -8.83 -12.50
C ASP A 416 7.96 -7.44 -12.44
N GLY A 417 7.88 -6.69 -13.55
CA GLY A 417 8.26 -5.27 -13.65
C GLY A 417 7.51 -4.31 -12.70
N SER A 418 6.97 -4.82 -11.59
CA SER A 418 6.50 -4.13 -10.40
C SER A 418 7.65 -3.72 -9.45
N SER A 419 8.90 -4.07 -9.76
CA SER A 419 10.08 -3.82 -8.92
C SER A 419 10.61 -2.39 -8.93
N THR A 420 10.04 -1.47 -9.72
CA THR A 420 10.46 -0.05 -9.75
C THR A 420 10.29 0.63 -8.37
N TRP A 421 9.23 0.30 -7.63
CA TRP A 421 8.97 0.87 -6.30
C TRP A 421 9.93 0.36 -5.22
N LEU A 422 10.58 -0.78 -5.50
CA LEU A 422 11.60 -1.40 -4.67
C LEU A 422 13.02 -1.11 -5.17
N SER A 423 13.18 -0.41 -6.30
CA SER A 423 14.49 -0.19 -6.95
C SER A 423 15.25 1.00 -6.39
N SER A 424 14.57 1.97 -5.80
CA SER A 424 15.20 3.17 -5.22
C SER A 424 14.42 3.73 -4.03
N VAL A 425 15.14 4.48 -3.18
CA VAL A 425 14.55 5.24 -2.07
C VAL A 425 13.51 6.23 -2.59
N GLY A 426 13.83 6.95 -3.67
CA GLY A 426 12.94 7.93 -4.28
C GLY A 426 11.62 7.31 -4.72
N ALA A 427 11.67 6.18 -5.44
CA ALA A 427 10.47 5.47 -5.86
C ALA A 427 9.63 4.97 -4.67
N GLY A 428 10.26 4.44 -3.62
CA GLY A 428 9.56 4.02 -2.40
C GLY A 428 8.87 5.18 -1.68
N VAL A 429 9.54 6.33 -1.57
CA VAL A 429 8.97 7.56 -0.98
C VAL A 429 7.82 8.11 -1.82
N ASP A 430 7.98 8.15 -3.15
CA ASP A 430 6.95 8.62 -4.06
C ASP A 430 5.71 7.71 -4.03
N PHE A 431 5.89 6.39 -3.93
CA PHE A 431 4.79 5.46 -3.71
C PHE A 431 4.06 5.75 -2.39
N ALA A 432 4.79 5.81 -1.28
CA ALA A 432 4.23 6.03 0.04
C ALA A 432 3.45 7.35 0.10
N LYS A 433 4.00 8.39 -0.51
CA LYS A 433 3.36 9.70 -0.63
C LYS A 433 2.11 9.67 -1.50
N THR A 434 2.13 8.96 -2.64
CA THR A 434 0.98 8.86 -3.54
C THR A 434 -0.17 8.07 -2.90
N ASN A 435 0.16 7.05 -2.11
CA ASN A 435 -0.80 6.23 -1.39
C ASN A 435 -1.18 6.75 0.00
N ASN A 436 -0.70 7.92 0.42
CA ASN A 436 -0.90 8.48 1.76
C ASN A 436 -0.53 7.51 2.90
N LEU A 437 0.54 6.74 2.72
CA LEU A 437 1.11 5.90 3.78
C LEU A 437 1.76 6.78 4.86
N LEU A 438 1.90 6.23 6.07
CA LEU A 438 2.52 6.98 7.17
C LEU A 438 4.03 7.15 6.97
N GLY A 439 4.67 6.18 6.31
CA GLY A 439 6.09 6.25 6.01
C GLY A 439 6.62 5.02 5.28
N VAL A 440 7.94 4.89 5.31
CA VAL A 440 8.70 3.83 4.65
C VAL A 440 9.72 3.25 5.63
N PHE A 441 9.96 1.94 5.54
CA PHE A 441 11.05 1.27 6.22
C PHE A 441 12.15 0.94 5.20
N PHE A 442 13.37 1.35 5.53
CA PHE A 442 14.58 1.06 4.77
C PHE A 442 15.58 0.32 5.66
N ASP A 443 16.50 -0.39 5.02
CA ASP A 443 17.65 -0.95 5.72
C ASP A 443 18.50 0.18 6.33
N ALA A 444 18.86 0.00 7.61
CA ALA A 444 19.76 0.90 8.31
C ALA A 444 21.11 1.01 7.61
N GLU A 445 21.62 -0.07 7.00
CA GLU A 445 22.87 -0.04 6.23
C GLU A 445 22.82 0.98 5.08
N LEU A 446 21.67 1.07 4.40
CA LEU A 446 21.49 2.00 3.29
C LEU A 446 21.44 3.45 3.78
N LEU A 447 20.77 3.70 4.90
CA LEU A 447 20.70 5.03 5.51
C LEU A 447 22.07 5.48 6.06
N LEU A 448 22.88 4.55 6.57
CA LEU A 448 24.26 4.84 7.00
C LEU A 448 25.17 5.24 5.83
N GLN A 449 24.92 4.73 4.62
CA GLN A 449 25.66 5.13 3.42
C GLN A 449 25.33 6.57 2.97
N VAL A 450 24.13 7.07 3.29
CA VAL A 450 23.70 8.42 2.92
C VAL A 450 23.03 9.12 4.12
N PRO A 451 23.82 9.58 5.11
CA PRO A 451 23.28 10.21 6.32
C PRO A 451 22.47 11.48 6.07
N SER A 452 22.66 12.13 4.92
CA SER A 452 21.89 13.32 4.51
C SER A 452 20.42 13.04 4.23
N LEU A 453 20.00 11.76 4.18
CA LEU A 453 18.60 11.35 4.04
C LEU A 453 17.86 11.21 5.38
N ILE A 454 18.58 11.26 6.52
CA ILE A 454 18.03 11.03 7.88
C ILE A 454 17.57 12.33 8.52
#